data_AF-A0AAJ7SCN5-F1
#
_entry.id   AF-A0AAJ7SCN5-F1
#
_cell.length_a   1.000
_cell.length_b   1.000
_cell.length_c   1.000
_cell.angle_alpha   90.00
_cell.angle_beta   90.00
_cell.angle_gamma   90.00
#
_symmetry.space_group_name_H-M   'P 1'
#
loop_
_entity.id
_entity.type
_entity.pdbx_description
1 polymer ?
#
loop_
_entity_poly.entity_id
_entity_poly.type
_entity_poly.pdbx_seq_one_letter_code
_entity_poly.pdbx_strand_id
1 'polypeptide(L)'
;MEIKFVRNCLETCPPSFVSIFIIARTMDTVIQCFQLLIPYYYSLLLPRMEVDPPPVYHREPLEFKSFNKFETCTKSFQQQYCSIYTARLKVLRNSLVQKAKIKWANIEVITLSELSERAEANTCTIIGTLYKHQELKPSILRELSEELQLVTDWCFPGCCPKLSTFNHSERKGKVLIISGLDLANNAQLLSLNLLSEWITGMVGSKEVQDEIASTLCVIIAGNSVRGSVETYDHATYFERKAHDEAIFKKTALVTRKLDDFLLSIVQYCPVILMPGEFDPSCHTLPQQAFHPCILPQCSRFKDFHGVTNPWVGIINSRIVAGSSGQPIKDIMKVAGLADFSPLTWLERTLLWRHYAPTAPDTLPAYPFPEIDPFIITECPDIYFAANMDKYDTGLLTADDGQVVRLICVPKFSETQTGVLVDLHDLKTVPLSFTVA
;
A
#
# COMPACT_ATOMS: atom_id res chain seq x y z
N MET A 1 -1.76 -45.75 33.27
CA MET A 1 -2.91 -45.25 34.04
C MET A 1 -3.77 -44.49 33.03
N GLU A 2 -4.92 -45.09 32.67
CA GLU A 2 -5.82 -44.62 31.61
C GLU A 2 -6.37 -43.22 31.93
N ILE A 3 -6.34 -42.31 30.95
CA ILE A 3 -7.09 -41.06 31.01
C ILE A 3 -8.16 -41.15 29.92
N LYS A 4 -9.39 -41.44 30.35
CA LYS A 4 -10.58 -41.42 29.49
C LYS A 4 -11.05 -39.98 29.33
N PHE A 5 -11.22 -39.55 28.09
CA PHE A 5 -12.00 -38.36 27.75
C PHE A 5 -13.48 -38.73 27.69
N VAL A 6 -14.32 -37.97 28.38
CA VAL A 6 -15.77 -37.94 28.15
C VAL A 6 -16.16 -36.53 27.79
N ARG A 7 -16.76 -36.42 26.60
CA ARG A 7 -17.32 -35.23 25.98
C ARG A 7 -18.80 -35.18 26.35
N ASN A 8 -19.32 -34.03 26.79
CA ASN A 8 -20.73 -33.72 26.57
C ASN A 8 -20.96 -32.21 26.44
N CYS A 9 -21.84 -31.90 25.49
CA CYS A 9 -22.15 -30.60 24.92
C CYS A 9 -23.22 -29.83 25.72
N LEU A 10 -23.43 -28.57 25.27
CA LEU A 10 -24.53 -27.61 25.49
C LEU A 10 -24.21 -26.54 26.54
N GLU A 11 -23.79 -25.35 26.10
CA GLU A 11 -24.61 -24.21 25.62
C GLU A 11 -25.24 -23.41 26.77
N THR A 12 -24.69 -22.21 27.00
CA THR A 12 -25.34 -20.90 27.31
C THR A 12 -24.37 -20.00 28.11
N CYS A 13 -24.42 -18.69 27.83
CA CYS A 13 -23.37 -17.69 28.04
C CYS A 13 -23.31 -17.10 29.48
N PRO A 14 -22.45 -16.08 29.77
CA PRO A 14 -21.41 -16.03 30.81
C PRO A 14 -21.93 -15.54 32.20
N PRO A 15 -21.14 -15.65 33.30
CA PRO A 15 -20.22 -14.55 33.66
C PRO A 15 -18.92 -14.98 34.39
N SER A 16 -17.88 -14.17 34.24
CA SER A 16 -16.83 -13.83 35.21
C SER A 16 -16.44 -14.83 36.32
N PHE A 17 -15.15 -15.20 36.33
CA PHE A 17 -14.37 -15.71 37.46
C PHE A 17 -14.91 -16.96 38.19
N VAL A 18 -14.45 -18.14 37.76
CA VAL A 18 -14.42 -19.33 38.63
C VAL A 18 -13.00 -19.49 39.16
N SER A 19 -12.77 -18.98 40.37
CA SER A 19 -11.59 -19.28 41.18
C SER A 19 -11.74 -20.70 41.74
N ILE A 20 -10.87 -21.63 41.34
CA ILE A 20 -10.72 -22.91 42.03
C ILE A 20 -9.95 -22.65 43.33
N PHE A 21 -10.63 -22.78 44.47
CA PHE A 21 -9.97 -22.87 45.77
C PHE A 21 -9.42 -24.28 45.95
N ILE A 22 -8.09 -24.42 46.01
CA ILE A 22 -7.43 -25.55 46.68
C ILE A 22 -6.91 -25.02 48.00
N ILE A 23 -7.58 -25.37 49.10
CA ILE A 23 -7.06 -25.18 50.45
C ILE A 23 -6.17 -26.40 50.74
N ALA A 24 -4.86 -26.21 50.71
CA ALA A 24 -3.91 -27.13 51.33
C ALA A 24 -3.09 -26.34 52.34
N ARG A 25 -3.30 -26.68 53.61
CA ARG A 25 -2.73 -26.04 54.80
C ARG A 25 -1.58 -26.91 55.28
N THR A 26 -0.33 -26.48 55.06
CA THR A 26 0.83 -26.91 55.87
C THR A 26 1.86 -25.79 55.86
N MET A 27 2.31 -25.44 57.07
CA MET A 27 3.21 -24.33 57.35
C MET A 27 4.62 -24.57 56.78
N ASP A 28 5.38 -23.48 56.73
CA ASP A 28 6.83 -23.41 56.55
C ASP A 28 7.36 -23.45 55.11
N THR A 29 7.17 -22.35 54.37
CA THR A 29 8.16 -21.73 53.44
C THR A 29 7.55 -20.50 52.75
N VAL A 30 7.72 -19.31 53.33
CA VAL A 30 7.17 -18.03 52.80
C VAL A 30 8.20 -17.21 52.01
N ILE A 31 9.38 -17.74 51.70
CA ILE A 31 10.39 -17.01 50.90
C ILE A 31 10.91 -17.92 49.79
N GLN A 32 10.17 -17.99 48.68
CA GLN A 32 10.67 -18.31 47.31
C GLN A 32 9.49 -18.65 46.40
N CYS A 33 8.67 -17.65 46.03
CA CYS A 33 7.79 -17.72 44.85
C CYS A 33 7.24 -16.35 44.41
N PHE A 34 7.89 -15.24 44.81
CA PHE A 34 7.51 -13.88 44.39
C PHE A 34 8.51 -13.25 43.40
N GLN A 35 9.24 -14.08 42.64
CA GLN A 35 10.32 -13.61 41.76
C GLN A 35 10.11 -13.85 40.26
N LEU A 36 8.92 -14.25 39.80
CA LEU A 36 8.69 -14.52 38.37
C LEU A 36 7.48 -13.84 37.73
N LEU A 37 6.81 -12.89 38.39
CA LEU A 37 5.66 -12.18 37.81
C LEU A 37 5.67 -10.65 37.94
N ILE A 38 6.79 -10.05 38.38
CA ILE A 38 6.94 -8.60 38.45
C ILE A 38 8.33 -8.19 37.96
N PRO A 39 8.47 -7.94 36.64
CA PRO A 39 9.22 -6.75 36.26
C PRO A 39 8.51 -5.87 35.19
N TYR A 40 7.30 -6.20 34.72
CA TYR A 40 6.75 -5.52 33.54
C TYR A 40 5.87 -4.27 33.78
N TYR A 41 5.58 -3.89 35.02
CA TYR A 41 4.68 -2.75 35.31
C TYR A 41 5.24 -1.66 36.24
N TYR A 42 6.50 -1.75 36.67
CA TYR A 42 6.98 -0.94 37.79
C TYR A 42 7.68 0.39 37.45
N SER A 43 7.96 0.73 36.19
CA SER A 43 8.70 1.96 35.88
C SER A 43 7.86 3.23 35.83
N LEU A 44 6.54 3.12 35.60
CA LEU A 44 5.64 4.29 35.40
C LEU A 44 4.83 4.68 36.66
N LEU A 45 4.73 3.78 37.65
CA LEU A 45 3.87 3.96 38.83
C LEU A 45 4.65 4.30 40.11
N LEU A 46 5.98 4.43 40.06
CA LEU A 46 6.78 4.83 41.21
C LEU A 46 6.80 6.36 41.36
N PRO A 47 6.74 6.89 42.60
CA PRO A 47 6.93 8.32 42.82
C PRO A 47 8.30 8.73 42.27
N ARG A 48 8.36 9.85 41.53
CA ARG A 48 9.60 10.40 40.97
C ARG A 48 10.62 10.60 42.10
N MET A 49 11.56 9.67 42.20
CA MET A 49 12.82 9.94 42.87
C MET A 49 13.68 10.71 41.87
N GLU A 50 14.15 11.89 42.26
CA GLU A 50 15.09 12.67 41.46
C GLU A 50 16.34 11.84 41.13
N VAL A 51 16.98 12.19 40.00
CA VAL A 51 18.33 11.81 39.51
C VAL A 51 18.30 10.95 38.24
N ASP A 52 18.00 11.62 37.13
CA ASP A 52 18.67 11.55 35.81
C ASP A 52 17.79 12.29 34.77
N PRO A 53 18.36 13.02 33.80
CA PRO A 53 17.56 13.58 32.71
C PRO A 53 16.81 12.43 31.99
N PRO A 54 15.58 12.68 31.51
CA PRO A 54 14.83 11.63 30.80
C PRO A 54 15.67 11.11 29.62
N PRO A 55 15.67 9.79 29.36
CA PRO A 55 16.46 9.20 28.28
C PRO A 55 16.04 9.83 26.95
N VAL A 56 17.01 10.29 26.18
CA VAL A 56 16.82 10.85 24.84
C VAL A 56 17.23 9.79 23.83
N TYR A 57 16.29 9.38 22.98
CA TYR A 57 16.53 8.42 21.90
C TYR A 57 16.79 9.17 20.59
N HIS A 58 17.81 8.75 19.85
CA HIS A 58 18.15 9.33 18.57
C HIS A 58 17.76 8.37 17.45
N ARG A 59 17.06 8.88 16.43
CA ARG A 59 16.78 8.14 15.20
C ARG A 59 18.03 8.12 14.32
N GLU A 60 18.26 7.01 13.64
CA GLU A 60 19.27 6.95 12.58
C GLU A 60 18.87 7.85 11.40
N PRO A 61 19.84 8.44 10.68
CA PRO A 61 19.55 9.29 9.54
C PRO A 61 18.91 8.49 8.40
N LEU A 62 17.93 9.10 7.72
CA LEU A 62 17.24 8.49 6.60
C LEU A 62 18.06 8.58 5.30
N GLU A 63 18.46 7.43 4.75
CA GLU A 63 18.86 7.33 3.34
C GLU A 63 17.61 7.26 2.46
N PHE A 64 17.26 8.37 1.80
CA PHE A 64 16.10 8.48 0.92
C PHE A 64 16.47 8.92 -0.50
N LYS A 65 15.95 8.20 -1.50
CA LYS A 65 16.07 8.59 -2.91
C LYS A 65 14.80 8.23 -3.69
N SER A 66 14.06 9.23 -4.15
CA SER A 66 12.96 9.02 -5.11
C SER A 66 13.51 8.77 -6.51
N PHE A 67 12.88 7.88 -7.28
CA PHE A 67 13.27 7.65 -8.69
C PHE A 67 12.61 8.63 -9.65
N ASN A 68 11.61 9.39 -9.20
CA ASN A 68 10.91 10.42 -9.98
C ASN A 68 10.32 9.91 -11.31
N LYS A 69 10.11 8.60 -11.42
CA LYS A 69 9.59 7.89 -12.60
C LYS A 69 8.23 8.42 -13.08
N PHE A 70 7.44 8.95 -12.15
CA PHE A 70 6.06 9.35 -12.36
C PHE A 70 5.87 10.87 -12.39
N GLU A 71 6.97 11.65 -12.34
CA GLU A 71 6.91 13.10 -12.43
C GLU A 71 6.64 13.54 -13.87
N THR A 72 5.72 14.49 -14.04
CA THR A 72 5.36 15.02 -15.36
C THR A 72 5.70 16.50 -15.44
N CYS A 73 6.83 16.83 -16.09
CA CYS A 73 7.31 18.22 -16.20
C CYS A 73 6.52 19.05 -17.23
N THR A 74 6.10 18.45 -18.35
CA THR A 74 5.35 19.11 -19.42
C THR A 74 4.12 18.31 -19.79
N LYS A 75 2.92 18.89 -19.58
CA LYS A 75 1.65 18.23 -19.89
C LYS A 75 1.13 18.68 -21.24
N SER A 76 0.93 17.72 -22.14
CA SER A 76 0.23 17.87 -23.42
C SER A 76 -0.89 16.85 -23.51
N PHE A 77 -2.12 17.33 -23.66
CA PHE A 77 -3.32 16.49 -23.76
C PHE A 77 -3.78 16.29 -25.21
N GLN A 78 -2.97 16.69 -26.19
CA GLN A 78 -3.31 16.60 -27.61
C GLN A 78 -3.11 15.18 -28.19
N GLN A 79 -2.61 14.25 -27.37
CA GLN A 79 -2.21 12.92 -27.82
C GLN A 79 -3.33 11.90 -27.65
N GLN A 80 -3.37 10.92 -28.55
CA GLN A 80 -4.30 9.80 -28.50
C GLN A 80 -3.76 8.67 -27.61
N TYR A 81 -4.64 7.91 -26.97
CA TYR A 81 -4.24 6.81 -26.08
C TYR A 81 -3.69 5.57 -26.80
N CYS A 82 -3.87 5.44 -28.13
CA CYS A 82 -3.41 4.25 -28.88
C CYS A 82 -1.89 4.00 -28.74
N SER A 83 -1.10 5.07 -28.71
CA SER A 83 0.37 4.98 -28.63
C SER A 83 0.85 4.28 -27.35
N ILE A 84 0.10 4.38 -26.23
CA ILE A 84 0.49 3.76 -24.96
C ILE A 84 0.53 2.23 -25.06
N TYR A 85 -0.42 1.63 -25.80
CA TYR A 85 -0.51 0.18 -25.95
C TYR A 85 0.63 -0.36 -26.81
N THR A 86 1.01 0.38 -27.85
CA THR A 86 2.17 0.08 -28.69
C THR A 86 3.46 0.19 -27.88
N ALA A 87 3.60 1.22 -27.05
CA ALA A 87 4.75 1.39 -26.15
C ALA A 87 4.86 0.24 -25.13
N ARG A 88 3.75 -0.16 -24.50
CA ARG A 88 3.69 -1.33 -23.60
C ARG A 88 4.18 -2.60 -24.26
N LEU A 89 3.59 -2.92 -25.41
CA LEU A 89 3.93 -4.14 -26.14
C LEU A 89 5.41 -4.14 -26.54
N LYS A 90 5.94 -3.00 -27.02
CA LYS A 90 7.36 -2.87 -27.39
C LYS A 90 8.30 -3.22 -26.24
N VAL A 91 8.03 -2.74 -25.03
CA VAL A 91 8.88 -2.99 -23.85
C VAL A 91 8.73 -4.43 -23.33
N LEU A 92 7.50 -4.94 -23.25
CA LEU A 92 7.23 -6.26 -22.65
C LEU A 92 7.49 -7.43 -23.60
N ARG A 93 7.51 -7.20 -24.93
CA ARG A 93 7.65 -8.25 -25.96
C ARG A 93 8.83 -9.17 -25.72
N ASN A 94 10.02 -8.63 -25.42
CA ASN A 94 11.21 -9.45 -25.23
C ASN A 94 11.06 -10.43 -24.05
N SER A 95 10.49 -9.96 -22.93
CA SER A 95 10.26 -10.82 -21.76
C SER A 95 9.18 -11.87 -22.03
N LEU A 96 8.11 -11.49 -22.74
CA LEU A 96 7.05 -12.41 -23.16
C LEU A 96 7.57 -13.49 -24.11
N VAL A 97 8.39 -13.15 -25.10
CA VAL A 97 9.01 -14.12 -26.02
C VAL A 97 9.88 -15.10 -25.25
N GLN A 98 10.68 -14.64 -24.30
CA GLN A 98 11.52 -15.52 -23.47
C GLN A 98 10.67 -16.49 -22.64
N LYS A 99 9.62 -16.00 -21.98
CA LYS A 99 8.70 -16.83 -21.19
C LYS A 99 7.92 -17.83 -22.04
N ALA A 100 7.45 -17.42 -23.21
CA ALA A 100 6.77 -18.30 -24.15
C ALA A 100 7.70 -19.44 -24.62
N LYS A 101 8.96 -19.13 -24.96
CA LYS A 101 9.97 -20.13 -25.36
C LYS A 101 10.25 -21.15 -24.27
N ILE A 102 10.28 -20.71 -23.01
CA ILE A 102 10.49 -21.60 -21.86
C ILE A 102 9.28 -22.52 -21.66
N LYS A 103 8.06 -21.97 -21.75
CA LYS A 103 6.82 -22.71 -21.44
C LYS A 103 6.39 -23.68 -22.56
N TRP A 104 6.48 -23.24 -23.82
CA TRP A 104 5.91 -23.97 -24.96
C TRP A 104 6.96 -24.39 -26.01
N ALA A 105 8.25 -24.34 -25.68
CA ALA A 105 9.36 -24.56 -26.62
C ALA A 105 9.38 -23.53 -27.78
N ASN A 106 10.17 -23.78 -28.82
CA ASN A 106 10.45 -22.81 -29.90
C ASN A 106 9.30 -22.74 -30.95
N ILE A 107 8.07 -22.57 -30.47
CA ILE A 107 6.89 -22.33 -31.32
C ILE A 107 7.00 -20.96 -31.99
N GLU A 108 6.55 -20.89 -33.24
CA GLU A 108 6.52 -19.67 -34.03
C GLU A 108 5.66 -18.58 -33.36
N VAL A 109 6.22 -17.38 -33.25
CA VAL A 109 5.49 -16.19 -32.77
C VAL A 109 4.93 -15.47 -33.98
N ILE A 110 3.60 -15.43 -34.09
CA ILE A 110 2.88 -14.83 -35.23
C ILE A 110 2.13 -13.58 -34.81
N THR A 111 1.73 -12.76 -35.79
CA THR A 111 0.82 -11.62 -35.57
C THR A 111 -0.64 -12.03 -35.65
N LEU A 112 -1.55 -11.21 -35.12
CA LEU A 112 -3.00 -11.46 -35.24
C LEU A 112 -3.48 -11.50 -36.70
N SER A 113 -2.86 -10.70 -37.58
CA SER A 113 -3.18 -10.69 -39.02
C SER A 113 -2.76 -11.99 -39.72
N GLU A 114 -1.62 -12.56 -39.31
CA GLU A 114 -1.14 -13.85 -39.81
C GLU A 114 -2.02 -15.03 -39.35
N LEU A 115 -2.79 -14.87 -38.25
CA LEU A 115 -3.69 -15.92 -37.77
C LEU A 115 -4.86 -16.13 -38.74
N SER A 116 -5.46 -15.05 -39.27
CA SER A 116 -6.59 -15.14 -40.20
C SER A 116 -6.22 -15.76 -41.56
N GLU A 117 -4.94 -15.78 -41.90
CA GLU A 117 -4.44 -16.35 -43.16
C GLU A 117 -4.11 -17.84 -43.05
N ARG A 118 -4.13 -18.42 -41.84
CA ARG A 118 -3.78 -19.83 -41.62
C ARG A 118 -5.00 -20.73 -41.77
N ALA A 119 -4.91 -21.68 -42.70
CA ALA A 119 -5.97 -22.63 -43.03
C ALA A 119 -5.94 -23.94 -42.18
N GLU A 120 -4.88 -24.17 -41.39
CA GLU A 120 -4.68 -25.43 -40.65
C GLU A 120 -4.45 -25.22 -39.15
N ALA A 121 -4.83 -26.24 -38.36
CA ALA A 121 -4.73 -26.31 -36.91
C ALA A 121 -3.27 -26.47 -36.41
N ASN A 122 -2.44 -25.46 -36.66
CA ASN A 122 -1.07 -25.40 -36.16
C ASN A 122 -1.00 -24.60 -34.85
N THR A 123 -0.32 -25.17 -33.85
CA THR A 123 -0.03 -24.48 -32.59
C THR A 123 0.89 -23.28 -32.86
N CYS A 124 0.45 -22.08 -32.47
CA CYS A 124 1.21 -20.85 -32.63
C CYS A 124 1.19 -20.02 -31.34
N THR A 125 2.13 -19.08 -31.19
CA THR A 125 2.16 -18.13 -30.07
C THR A 125 1.81 -16.73 -30.56
N ILE A 126 0.87 -16.07 -29.88
CA ILE A 126 0.51 -14.68 -30.17
C ILE A 126 0.88 -13.83 -28.97
N ILE A 127 1.55 -12.71 -29.23
CA ILE A 127 1.92 -11.72 -28.22
C ILE A 127 1.18 -10.42 -28.53
N GLY A 128 0.28 -10.02 -27.64
CA GLY A 128 -0.53 -8.83 -27.80
C GLY A 128 -1.06 -8.30 -26.47
N THR A 129 -1.92 -7.30 -26.56
CA THR A 129 -2.60 -6.69 -25.41
C THR A 129 -3.99 -7.28 -25.28
N LEU A 130 -4.36 -7.72 -24.08
CA LEU A 130 -5.73 -8.18 -23.82
C LEU A 130 -6.65 -6.98 -23.61
N TYR A 131 -7.79 -7.01 -24.29
CA TYR A 131 -8.89 -6.07 -24.08
C TYR A 131 -10.09 -6.84 -23.53
N LYS A 132 -10.49 -6.55 -22.28
CA LYS A 132 -11.72 -7.12 -21.72
C LYS A 132 -12.90 -6.30 -22.23
N HIS A 133 -13.73 -6.92 -23.06
CA HIS A 133 -15.01 -6.34 -23.42
C HIS A 133 -15.94 -6.33 -22.19
N GLN A 134 -16.58 -5.19 -21.95
CA GLN A 134 -17.60 -5.03 -20.92
C GLN A 134 -18.93 -4.87 -21.66
N GLU A 135 -19.94 -5.69 -21.37
CA GLU A 135 -21.21 -5.74 -22.14
C GLU A 135 -21.91 -4.38 -22.27
N LEU A 136 -21.70 -3.47 -21.31
CA LEU A 136 -22.24 -2.11 -21.31
C LEU A 136 -21.38 -1.08 -22.07
N LYS A 137 -20.27 -1.50 -22.68
CA LYS A 137 -19.35 -0.67 -23.49
C LYS A 137 -19.27 -1.29 -24.90
N PRO A 138 -19.79 -0.64 -25.96
CA PRO A 138 -19.93 -1.26 -27.27
C PRO A 138 -18.58 -1.69 -27.89
N SER A 139 -18.53 -2.85 -28.56
CA SER A 139 -17.33 -3.34 -29.26
C SER A 139 -17.65 -4.26 -30.45
N ILE A 140 -16.79 -4.17 -31.47
CA ILE A 140 -16.81 -4.92 -32.74
C ILE A 140 -16.19 -6.33 -32.60
N LEU A 141 -15.45 -6.61 -31.52
CA LEU A 141 -14.66 -7.85 -31.36
C LEU A 141 -15.47 -9.14 -31.12
N ARG A 142 -16.79 -9.04 -30.94
CA ARG A 142 -17.66 -10.20 -30.71
C ARG A 142 -17.80 -11.10 -31.95
N GLU A 143 -17.71 -10.54 -33.15
CA GLU A 143 -17.80 -11.32 -34.39
C GLU A 143 -16.64 -12.31 -34.55
N LEU A 144 -15.43 -11.97 -34.11
CA LEU A 144 -14.23 -12.79 -34.39
C LEU A 144 -13.98 -13.91 -33.36
N SER A 145 -14.53 -13.80 -32.14
CA SER A 145 -14.28 -14.78 -31.07
C SER A 145 -15.21 -15.99 -31.12
N GLU A 146 -16.41 -15.85 -31.69
CA GLU A 146 -17.39 -16.93 -31.79
C GLU A 146 -17.02 -17.95 -32.91
N GLU A 147 -16.20 -17.54 -33.90
CA GLU A 147 -15.85 -18.35 -35.08
C GLU A 147 -14.70 -19.34 -34.88
N LEU A 148 -13.74 -19.11 -33.96
CA LEU A 148 -12.44 -19.82 -33.99
C LEU A 148 -12.23 -20.98 -32.98
N GLN A 149 -13.18 -21.29 -32.09
CA GLN A 149 -13.11 -22.40 -31.09
C GLN A 149 -11.69 -22.71 -30.54
N LEU A 150 -10.95 -21.68 -30.11
CA LEU A 150 -9.55 -21.81 -29.70
C LEU A 150 -9.43 -22.37 -28.27
N VAL A 151 -8.64 -23.44 -28.10
CA VAL A 151 -8.11 -23.82 -26.78
C VAL A 151 -6.90 -22.93 -26.50
N THR A 152 -7.02 -22.03 -25.52
CA THR A 152 -5.97 -21.04 -25.21
C THR A 152 -5.28 -21.37 -23.90
N ASP A 153 -3.95 -21.33 -23.93
CA ASP A 153 -3.09 -21.26 -22.75
C ASP A 153 -2.29 -19.94 -22.84
N TRP A 154 -1.93 -19.34 -21.71
CA TRP A 154 -1.26 -18.03 -21.67
C TRP A 154 -0.09 -18.01 -20.68
N CYS A 155 0.79 -17.02 -20.83
CA CYS A 155 1.87 -16.75 -19.90
C CYS A 155 2.07 -15.24 -19.73
N PHE A 156 2.63 -14.85 -18.59
CA PHE A 156 2.91 -13.46 -18.22
C PHE A 156 4.42 -13.18 -18.29
N PRO A 157 4.85 -11.91 -18.35
CA PRO A 157 6.29 -11.59 -18.41
C PRO A 157 7.07 -12.03 -17.15
N GLY A 158 6.39 -12.27 -16.02
CA GLY A 158 7.00 -12.63 -14.72
C GLY A 158 7.60 -11.41 -14.02
N CYS A 159 8.14 -11.56 -12.81
CA CYS A 159 8.78 -10.44 -12.10
C CYS A 159 10.02 -9.90 -12.81
N CYS A 160 10.37 -8.63 -12.61
CA CYS A 160 11.60 -8.05 -13.13
C CYS A 160 12.82 -8.64 -12.39
N PRO A 161 13.92 -9.01 -13.06
CA PRO A 161 15.11 -9.50 -12.36
C PRO A 161 15.77 -8.40 -11.52
N LYS A 162 16.31 -8.76 -10.33
CA LYS A 162 17.06 -7.81 -9.50
C LYS A 162 18.48 -7.58 -10.04
N LEU A 163 18.90 -6.33 -10.14
CA LEU A 163 20.33 -5.99 -10.18
C LEU A 163 20.88 -6.19 -8.75
N SER A 164 21.72 -7.20 -8.55
CA SER A 164 22.31 -7.53 -7.26
C SER A 164 23.36 -6.49 -6.86
N THR A 165 22.95 -5.44 -6.13
CA THR A 165 23.88 -4.34 -5.78
C THR A 165 23.88 -3.88 -4.32
N PHE A 166 23.04 -4.43 -3.44
CA PHE A 166 22.96 -3.94 -2.05
C PHE A 166 23.41 -4.99 -1.04
N ASN A 167 24.45 -4.66 -0.27
CA ASN A 167 24.90 -5.46 0.86
C ASN A 167 23.77 -5.57 1.90
N HIS A 168 23.52 -6.79 2.39
CA HIS A 168 22.40 -7.08 3.30
C HIS A 168 22.66 -6.59 4.73
N SER A 169 23.92 -6.31 5.09
CA SER A 169 24.37 -6.02 6.46
C SER A 169 24.04 -4.61 6.99
N GLU A 170 23.58 -3.69 6.13
CA GLU A 170 23.32 -2.28 6.50
C GLU A 170 21.82 -1.96 6.66
N ARG A 171 20.92 -2.93 6.47
CA ARG A 171 19.48 -2.67 6.37
C ARG A 171 18.80 -2.67 7.74
N LYS A 172 19.13 -1.71 8.58
CA LYS A 172 18.49 -1.51 9.88
C LYS A 172 17.32 -0.54 9.79
N GLY A 173 16.45 -0.59 10.80
CA GLY A 173 15.34 0.35 10.96
C GLY A 173 14.03 -0.12 10.36
N LYS A 174 12.97 0.62 10.71
CA LYS A 174 11.58 0.30 10.37
C LYS A 174 10.92 1.44 9.62
N VAL A 175 9.91 1.13 8.80
CA VAL A 175 9.10 2.13 8.09
C VAL A 175 7.66 1.96 8.53
N LEU A 176 7.02 3.05 8.97
CA LEU A 176 5.59 3.05 9.26
C LEU A 176 4.83 3.48 8.00
N ILE A 177 3.88 2.67 7.54
CA ILE A 177 3.00 2.99 6.41
C ILE A 177 1.58 3.15 6.93
N ILE A 178 0.98 4.31 6.68
CA ILE A 178 -0.41 4.63 6.99
C ILE A 178 -1.12 5.13 5.73
N SER A 179 -2.44 5.02 5.67
CA SER A 179 -3.23 5.51 4.53
C SER A 179 -4.63 5.88 4.95
N GLY A 180 -5.32 6.74 4.19
CA GLY A 180 -6.73 7.02 4.42
C GLY A 180 -7.01 7.67 5.77
N LEU A 181 -6.33 8.79 6.07
CA LEU A 181 -6.62 9.58 7.27
C LEU A 181 -8.01 10.22 7.21
N ASP A 182 -8.45 10.59 6.00
CA ASP A 182 -9.76 11.19 5.73
C ASP A 182 -10.13 12.29 6.75
N LEU A 183 -9.22 13.26 6.92
CA LEU A 183 -9.35 14.30 7.94
C LEU A 183 -10.62 15.16 7.76
N ALA A 184 -11.20 15.20 6.57
CA ALA A 184 -12.46 15.91 6.34
C ALA A 184 -13.63 15.33 7.15
N ASN A 185 -13.63 14.02 7.40
CA ASN A 185 -14.66 13.32 8.15
C ASN A 185 -14.18 12.91 9.55
N ASN A 186 -12.86 12.82 9.76
CA ASN A 186 -12.27 12.17 10.93
C ASN A 186 -11.29 13.07 11.74
N ALA A 187 -11.36 14.39 11.59
CA ALA A 187 -10.41 15.35 12.19
C ALA A 187 -10.25 15.29 13.73
N GLN A 188 -11.11 14.60 14.46
CA GLN A 188 -11.14 14.59 15.93
C GLN A 188 -10.92 13.20 16.54
N LEU A 189 -10.44 12.23 15.75
CA LEU A 189 -10.14 10.90 16.26
C LEU A 189 -8.99 10.97 17.28
N LEU A 190 -9.26 10.52 18.51
CA LEU A 190 -8.23 10.30 19.54
C LEU A 190 -7.11 9.40 19.01
N SER A 191 -7.43 8.45 18.13
CA SER A 191 -6.47 7.58 17.44
C SER A 191 -5.40 8.34 16.65
N LEU A 192 -5.72 9.52 16.09
CA LEU A 192 -4.73 10.36 15.39
C LEU A 192 -3.76 11.01 16.37
N ASN A 193 -4.24 11.40 17.55
CA ASN A 193 -3.38 11.93 18.61
C ASN A 193 -2.49 10.82 19.18
N LEU A 194 -3.04 9.63 19.42
CA LEU A 194 -2.24 8.47 19.86
C LEU A 194 -1.18 8.10 18.82
N LEU A 195 -1.52 8.17 17.53
CA LEU A 195 -0.58 7.97 16.44
C LEU A 195 0.53 9.02 16.44
N SER A 196 0.21 10.32 16.55
CA SER A 196 1.23 11.37 16.57
C SER A 196 2.11 11.28 17.82
N GLU A 197 1.53 11.00 18.98
CA GLU A 197 2.26 10.78 20.24
C GLU A 197 3.16 9.54 20.17
N TRP A 198 2.70 8.47 19.51
CA TRP A 198 3.53 7.28 19.27
C TRP A 198 4.69 7.59 18.31
N ILE A 199 4.45 8.28 17.19
CA ILE A 199 5.52 8.65 16.26
C ILE A 199 6.53 9.59 16.91
N THR A 200 6.09 10.48 17.80
CA THR A 200 6.98 11.42 18.51
C THR A 200 7.65 10.79 19.74
N GLY A 201 7.30 9.56 20.12
CA GLY A 201 7.88 8.86 21.27
C GLY A 201 7.36 9.33 22.64
N MET A 202 6.24 10.07 22.67
CA MET A 202 5.63 10.56 23.91
C MET A 202 4.88 9.46 24.68
N VAL A 203 4.49 8.39 23.99
CA VAL A 203 3.75 7.25 24.55
C VAL A 203 4.62 5.99 24.59
N GLY A 204 4.54 5.25 25.69
CA GLY A 204 5.17 3.94 25.85
C GLY A 204 6.18 3.86 27.01
N SER A 205 6.65 2.64 27.29
CA SER A 205 7.77 2.40 28.19
C SER A 205 9.11 2.66 27.46
N LYS A 206 10.24 2.58 28.19
CA LYS A 206 11.57 2.79 27.61
C LYS A 206 11.85 1.86 26.43
N GLU A 207 11.38 0.62 26.52
CA GLU A 207 11.54 -0.40 25.46
C GLU A 207 10.74 -0.03 24.21
N VAL A 208 9.52 0.48 24.38
CA VAL A 208 8.67 0.93 23.27
C VAL A 208 9.25 2.18 22.62
N GLN A 209 9.80 3.10 23.41
CA GLN A 209 10.45 4.31 22.90
C GLN A 209 11.72 3.99 22.09
N ASP A 210 12.49 2.99 22.51
CA ASP A 210 13.64 2.49 21.75
C ASP A 210 13.20 1.84 20.42
N GLU A 211 12.11 1.07 20.44
CA GLU A 211 11.50 0.55 19.21
C GLU A 211 10.99 1.67 18.29
N ILE A 212 10.33 2.68 18.83
CA ILE A 212 9.87 3.85 18.08
C ILE A 212 11.06 4.56 17.44
N ALA A 213 12.17 4.74 18.16
CA ALA A 213 13.38 5.37 17.66
C ALA A 213 14.02 4.61 16.48
N SER A 214 13.79 3.30 16.38
CA SER A 214 14.20 2.50 15.21
C SER A 214 13.39 2.77 13.94
N THR A 215 12.27 3.50 14.03
CA THR A 215 11.47 3.89 12.85
C THR A 215 12.19 5.02 12.10
N LEU A 216 12.51 4.82 10.83
CA LEU A 216 13.28 5.78 10.03
C LEU A 216 12.41 6.85 9.39
N CYS A 217 11.20 6.50 8.99
CA CYS A 217 10.26 7.43 8.37
C CYS A 217 8.82 6.92 8.44
N VAL A 218 7.89 7.83 8.17
CA VAL A 218 6.46 7.55 8.01
C VAL A 218 6.03 7.83 6.57
N ILE A 219 5.44 6.83 5.93
CA ILE A 219 4.80 6.96 4.62
C ILE A 219 3.29 7.14 4.83
N ILE A 220 2.74 8.24 4.33
CA ILE A 220 1.31 8.53 4.34
C ILE A 220 0.79 8.40 2.90
N ALA A 221 0.17 7.25 2.62
CA ALA A 221 -0.17 6.82 1.28
C ALA A 221 -1.61 7.19 0.88
N GLY A 222 -1.82 8.47 0.56
CA GLY A 222 -3.04 8.99 -0.05
C GLY A 222 -4.29 9.02 0.84
N ASN A 223 -5.29 9.76 0.35
CA ASN A 223 -6.58 10.02 1.01
C ASN A 223 -6.38 10.66 2.40
N SER A 224 -5.43 11.59 2.48
CA SER A 224 -5.10 12.29 3.73
C SER A 224 -6.14 13.35 4.06
N VAL A 225 -6.60 14.10 3.05
CA VAL A 225 -7.60 15.16 3.19
C VAL A 225 -9.01 14.55 3.15
N ARG A 226 -9.28 13.69 2.15
CA ARG A 226 -10.59 13.04 1.95
C ARG A 226 -10.45 11.57 1.54
N GLY A 227 -11.41 10.76 1.99
CA GLY A 227 -11.50 9.32 1.69
C GLY A 227 -12.61 8.91 0.73
N SER A 228 -13.53 9.81 0.37
CA SER A 228 -14.69 9.51 -0.48
C SER A 228 -15.07 10.66 -1.42
N VAL A 229 -15.84 10.31 -2.46
CA VAL A 229 -16.45 11.26 -3.41
C VAL A 229 -17.37 12.23 -2.68
N GLU A 230 -17.46 13.46 -3.18
CA GLU A 230 -18.41 14.47 -2.71
C GLU A 230 -19.83 14.12 -3.17
N THR A 231 -20.77 14.01 -2.23
CA THR A 231 -22.18 13.81 -2.56
C THR A 231 -22.79 15.13 -3.03
N TYR A 232 -22.94 15.31 -4.33
CA TYR A 232 -23.73 16.40 -4.89
C TYR A 232 -25.22 16.03 -4.82
N ASP A 233 -25.99 16.69 -3.96
CA ASP A 233 -27.44 16.67 -4.11
C ASP A 233 -27.82 17.31 -5.44
N HIS A 234 -28.93 16.87 -6.06
CA HIS A 234 -29.47 17.39 -7.31
C HIS A 234 -29.96 18.84 -7.16
N ALA A 235 -29.03 19.77 -6.98
CA ALA A 235 -29.28 21.19 -6.77
C ALA A 235 -29.15 21.98 -8.07
N THR A 236 -29.87 23.10 -8.13
CA THR A 236 -29.91 24.03 -9.26
C THR A 236 -28.54 24.71 -9.47
N TYR A 237 -28.30 25.28 -10.66
CA TYR A 237 -27.00 25.86 -11.03
C TYR A 237 -26.46 26.93 -10.05
N PHE A 238 -27.33 27.75 -9.45
CA PHE A 238 -26.92 28.76 -8.47
C PHE A 238 -26.55 28.16 -7.11
N GLU A 239 -27.25 27.10 -6.69
CA GLU A 239 -26.92 26.34 -5.49
C GLU A 239 -25.57 25.64 -5.64
N ARG A 240 -25.22 25.19 -6.85
CA ARG A 240 -23.89 24.59 -7.14
C ARG A 240 -22.75 25.57 -6.89
N LYS A 241 -22.83 26.82 -7.33
CA LYS A 241 -21.74 27.80 -7.11
C LYS A 241 -21.48 28.06 -5.62
N ALA A 242 -22.55 28.24 -4.83
CA ALA A 242 -22.42 28.43 -3.39
C ALA A 242 -21.89 27.15 -2.69
N HIS A 243 -22.33 25.98 -3.17
CA HIS A 243 -21.88 24.68 -2.68
C HIS A 243 -20.39 24.44 -2.98
N ASP A 244 -19.94 24.74 -4.20
CA ASP A 244 -18.54 24.62 -4.62
C ASP A 244 -17.63 25.54 -3.79
N GLU A 245 -18.08 26.76 -3.49
CA GLU A 245 -17.33 27.67 -2.62
C GLU A 245 -17.25 27.16 -1.18
N ALA A 246 -18.35 26.59 -0.66
CA ALA A 246 -18.37 25.97 0.66
C ALA A 246 -17.44 24.75 0.74
N ILE A 247 -17.45 23.90 -0.29
CA ILE A 247 -16.54 22.77 -0.46
C ILE A 247 -15.10 23.25 -0.46
N PHE A 248 -14.77 24.26 -1.26
CA PHE A 248 -13.42 24.80 -1.35
C PHE A 248 -12.95 25.31 0.03
N LYS A 249 -13.78 26.06 0.74
CA LYS A 249 -13.49 26.53 2.11
C LYS A 249 -13.28 25.36 3.08
N LYS A 250 -14.12 24.31 3.01
CA LYS A 250 -13.96 23.10 3.83
C LYS A 250 -12.65 22.39 3.52
N THR A 251 -12.34 22.18 2.24
CA THR A 251 -11.10 21.52 1.80
C THR A 251 -9.87 22.32 2.23
N ALA A 252 -9.88 23.65 2.11
CA ALA A 252 -8.80 24.51 2.60
C ALA A 252 -8.60 24.39 4.12
N LEU A 253 -9.68 24.35 4.90
CA LEU A 253 -9.62 24.16 6.36
C LEU A 253 -9.03 22.78 6.72
N VAL A 254 -9.48 21.72 6.05
CA VAL A 254 -8.99 20.35 6.31
C VAL A 254 -7.52 20.21 5.91
N THR A 255 -7.13 20.82 4.80
CA THR A 255 -5.72 20.86 4.38
C THR A 255 -4.84 21.56 5.42
N ARG A 256 -5.32 22.66 6.02
CA ARG A 256 -4.60 23.31 7.12
C ARG A 256 -4.45 22.38 8.32
N LYS A 257 -5.49 21.63 8.68
CA LYS A 257 -5.41 20.61 9.74
C LYS A 257 -4.41 19.51 9.41
N LEU A 258 -4.34 19.09 8.14
CA LEU A 258 -3.33 18.15 7.68
C LEU A 258 -1.93 18.74 7.88
N ASP A 259 -1.69 19.98 7.46
CA ASP A 259 -0.40 20.66 7.65
C ASP A 259 -0.03 20.77 9.15
N ASP A 260 -0.99 21.11 10.02
CA ASP A 260 -0.76 21.17 11.48
C ASP A 260 -0.45 19.79 12.08
N PHE A 261 -1.14 18.74 11.64
CA PHE A 261 -0.88 17.36 12.07
C PHE A 261 0.51 16.90 11.62
N LEU A 262 0.85 17.10 10.35
CA LEU A 262 2.15 16.73 9.79
C LEU A 262 3.29 17.51 10.45
N LEU A 263 3.06 18.78 10.78
CA LEU A 263 4.04 19.61 11.49
C LEU A 263 4.41 19.02 12.86
N SER A 264 3.45 18.43 13.57
CA SER A 264 3.71 17.79 14.86
C SER A 264 4.63 16.56 14.75
N ILE A 265 4.68 15.92 13.58
CA ILE A 265 5.43 14.69 13.32
C ILE A 265 6.77 14.98 12.67
N VAL A 266 6.80 15.84 11.63
CA VAL A 266 7.95 16.08 10.76
C VAL A 266 9.18 16.63 11.50
N GLN A 267 8.97 17.27 12.65
CA GLN A 267 10.04 17.78 13.51
C GLN A 267 10.88 16.66 14.13
N TYR A 268 10.32 15.45 14.25
CA TYR A 268 10.92 14.32 14.97
C TYR A 268 11.12 13.08 14.09
N CYS A 269 10.37 12.95 13.01
CA CYS A 269 10.45 11.81 12.10
C CYS A 269 10.19 12.25 10.65
N PRO A 270 11.04 11.87 9.69
CA PRO A 270 10.80 12.16 8.27
C PRO A 270 9.46 11.62 7.77
N VAL A 271 8.79 12.41 6.94
CA VAL A 271 7.46 12.09 6.40
C VAL A 271 7.48 12.09 4.88
N ILE A 272 7.02 10.98 4.30
CA ILE A 272 6.79 10.83 2.86
C ILE A 272 5.29 10.86 2.62
N LEU A 273 4.80 11.89 1.93
CA LEU A 273 3.37 12.09 1.67
C LEU A 273 3.04 11.82 0.20
N MET A 274 2.15 10.85 -0.04
CA MET A 274 1.57 10.56 -1.36
C MET A 274 0.15 11.12 -1.46
N PRO A 275 -0.26 11.65 -2.62
CA PRO A 275 -1.65 12.01 -2.88
C PRO A 275 -2.53 10.77 -3.11
N GLY A 276 -3.81 10.89 -2.77
CA GLY A 276 -4.86 9.89 -3.08
C GLY A 276 -5.90 10.41 -4.07
N GLU A 277 -6.92 9.59 -4.30
CA GLU A 277 -7.96 9.81 -5.32
C GLU A 277 -8.80 11.07 -5.06
N PHE A 278 -9.05 11.35 -3.78
CA PHE A 278 -9.91 12.45 -3.33
C PHE A 278 -9.13 13.59 -2.66
N ASP A 279 -7.80 13.53 -2.70
CA ASP A 279 -6.95 14.62 -2.23
C ASP A 279 -6.90 15.75 -3.26
N PRO A 280 -6.57 17.00 -2.87
CA PRO A 280 -6.42 18.13 -3.79
C PRO A 280 -5.17 18.00 -4.68
N SER A 281 -5.21 17.04 -5.60
CA SER A 281 -4.22 16.69 -6.61
C SER A 281 -4.92 16.33 -7.93
N CYS A 282 -4.18 16.00 -8.99
CA CYS A 282 -4.82 15.58 -10.24
C CYS A 282 -5.46 14.18 -10.10
N HIS A 283 -6.64 14.00 -10.69
CA HIS A 283 -7.35 12.70 -10.68
C HIS A 283 -6.73 11.65 -11.61
N THR A 284 -6.03 12.07 -12.67
CA THR A 284 -5.37 11.13 -13.60
C THR A 284 -4.07 10.62 -13.01
N LEU A 285 -3.79 9.33 -13.17
CA LEU A 285 -2.48 8.78 -12.86
C LEU A 285 -1.45 9.19 -13.93
N PRO A 286 -0.18 9.41 -13.54
CA PRO A 286 0.30 9.51 -12.17
C PRO A 286 -0.11 10.83 -11.51
N GLN A 287 -0.62 10.76 -10.27
CA GLN A 287 -0.91 11.94 -9.48
C GLN A 287 0.39 12.61 -9.04
N GLN A 288 0.49 13.92 -9.22
CA GLN A 288 1.66 14.69 -8.83
C GLN A 288 1.61 15.03 -7.34
N ALA A 289 2.78 15.26 -6.74
CA ALA A 289 2.90 15.65 -5.34
C ALA A 289 2.07 16.91 -5.01
N PHE A 290 1.68 17.04 -3.74
CA PHE A 290 1.02 18.25 -3.26
C PHE A 290 1.87 19.48 -3.55
N HIS A 291 1.23 20.53 -4.06
CA HIS A 291 1.91 21.79 -4.27
C HIS A 291 2.31 22.39 -2.91
N PRO A 292 3.51 22.98 -2.74
CA PRO A 292 3.95 23.54 -1.45
C PRO A 292 3.00 24.58 -0.84
N CYS A 293 2.21 25.28 -1.65
CA CYS A 293 1.17 26.22 -1.18
C CYS A 293 0.03 25.55 -0.40
N ILE A 294 -0.19 24.25 -0.62
CA ILE A 294 -1.21 23.45 0.07
C ILE A 294 -0.73 23.15 1.50
N LEU A 295 0.58 22.91 1.68
CA LEU A 295 1.20 22.54 2.96
C LEU A 295 2.37 23.48 3.29
N PRO A 296 2.09 24.77 3.56
CA PRO A 296 3.12 25.80 3.67
C PRO A 296 4.06 25.61 4.87
N GLN A 297 3.63 24.96 5.96
CA GLN A 297 4.47 24.74 7.14
C GLN A 297 5.42 23.56 6.90
N CYS A 298 4.88 22.41 6.50
CA CYS A 298 5.65 21.19 6.33
C CYS A 298 6.64 21.26 5.16
N SER A 299 6.28 21.93 4.06
CA SER A 299 7.14 22.04 2.87
C SER A 299 8.47 22.77 3.12
N ARG A 300 8.63 23.41 4.29
CA ARG A 300 9.87 24.09 4.70
C ARG A 300 10.88 23.15 5.35
N PHE A 301 10.45 21.96 5.80
CA PHE A 301 11.30 20.97 6.43
C PHE A 301 11.99 20.11 5.36
N LYS A 302 13.28 19.83 5.56
CA LYS A 302 14.05 18.95 4.66
C LYS A 302 13.57 17.50 4.74
N ASP A 303 13.09 17.11 5.91
CA ASP A 303 12.60 15.76 6.21
C ASP A 303 11.14 15.55 5.76
N PHE A 304 10.55 16.55 5.09
CA PHE A 304 9.26 16.42 4.43
C PHE A 304 9.47 16.11 2.94
N HIS A 305 8.88 15.01 2.47
CA HIS A 305 8.97 14.56 1.09
C HIS A 305 7.58 14.38 0.49
N GLY A 306 7.11 15.38 -0.25
CA GLY A 306 5.94 15.23 -1.13
C GLY A 306 6.32 14.42 -2.37
N VAL A 307 5.63 13.31 -2.62
CA VAL A 307 5.92 12.39 -3.74
C VAL A 307 4.69 12.13 -4.60
N THR A 308 4.88 11.47 -5.74
CA THR A 308 3.81 11.13 -6.69
C THR A 308 2.95 9.94 -6.22
N ASN A 309 1.85 9.66 -6.92
CA ASN A 309 1.14 8.37 -6.85
C ASN A 309 0.93 7.79 -8.26
N PRO A 310 1.41 6.59 -8.58
CA PRO A 310 2.24 5.71 -7.75
C PRO A 310 3.60 6.33 -7.38
N TRP A 311 4.31 5.69 -6.46
CA TRP A 311 5.66 6.09 -6.03
C TRP A 311 6.61 4.90 -6.04
N VAL A 312 7.88 5.16 -6.35
CA VAL A 312 9.00 4.21 -6.24
C VAL A 312 10.28 4.96 -5.87
N GLY A 313 11.04 4.38 -4.94
CA GLY A 313 12.31 4.94 -4.48
C GLY A 313 13.09 3.98 -3.59
N ILE A 314 14.20 4.47 -3.03
CA ILE A 314 15.04 3.76 -2.07
C ILE A 314 14.83 4.35 -0.69
N ILE A 315 14.63 3.47 0.29
CA ILE A 315 14.68 3.76 1.72
C ILE A 315 15.68 2.80 2.35
N ASN A 316 16.78 3.33 2.91
CA ASN A 316 17.85 2.57 3.56
C ASN A 316 18.25 1.30 2.78
N SER A 317 18.70 1.49 1.54
CA SER A 317 19.10 0.41 0.62
C SER A 317 18.03 -0.66 0.27
N ARG A 318 16.74 -0.37 0.49
CA ARG A 318 15.60 -1.17 -0.01
C ARG A 318 14.83 -0.40 -1.06
N ILE A 319 14.47 -1.06 -2.16
CA ILE A 319 13.56 -0.47 -3.14
C ILE A 319 12.13 -0.61 -2.63
N VAL A 320 11.45 0.51 -2.40
CA VAL A 320 10.06 0.56 -1.96
C VAL A 320 9.22 1.14 -3.08
N ALA A 321 8.13 0.47 -3.42
CA ALA A 321 7.17 0.93 -4.41
C ALA A 321 5.74 0.76 -3.90
N GLY A 322 4.82 1.61 -4.35
CA GLY A 322 3.42 1.44 -4.00
C GLY A 322 2.51 2.48 -4.61
N SER A 323 1.22 2.28 -4.40
CA SER A 323 0.16 3.20 -4.84
C SER A 323 -0.82 3.47 -3.72
N SER A 324 -1.57 4.56 -3.84
CA SER A 324 -2.66 4.92 -2.93
C SER A 324 -3.91 4.03 -3.10
N GLY A 325 -3.80 2.91 -3.83
CA GLY A 325 -4.80 1.84 -3.90
C GLY A 325 -5.69 1.83 -5.13
N GLN A 326 -5.74 2.92 -5.90
CA GLN A 326 -6.64 3.03 -7.06
C GLN A 326 -6.41 1.92 -8.11
N PRO A 327 -5.17 1.54 -8.48
CA PRO A 327 -4.96 0.46 -9.45
C PRO A 327 -5.58 -0.88 -9.02
N ILE A 328 -5.39 -1.27 -7.76
CA ILE A 328 -5.91 -2.55 -7.25
C ILE A 328 -7.43 -2.52 -7.13
N LYS A 329 -8.00 -1.42 -6.63
CA LYS A 329 -9.45 -1.23 -6.56
C LYS A 329 -10.09 -1.27 -7.94
N ASP A 330 -9.46 -0.67 -8.94
CA ASP A 330 -9.97 -0.68 -10.31
C ASP A 330 -9.91 -2.08 -10.94
N ILE A 331 -8.80 -2.81 -10.76
CA ILE A 331 -8.69 -4.21 -11.18
C ILE A 331 -9.81 -5.06 -10.57
N MET A 332 -10.07 -4.91 -9.26
CA MET A 332 -11.14 -5.66 -8.58
C MET A 332 -12.52 -5.35 -9.18
N LYS A 333 -12.82 -4.07 -9.43
CA LYS A 333 -14.07 -3.64 -10.08
C LYS A 333 -14.22 -4.24 -11.47
N VAL A 334 -13.16 -4.19 -12.29
CA VAL A 334 -13.18 -4.68 -13.68
C VAL A 334 -13.19 -6.20 -13.74
N ALA A 335 -12.49 -6.88 -12.83
CA ALA A 335 -12.46 -8.34 -12.77
C ALA A 335 -13.85 -8.90 -12.46
N GLY A 336 -14.60 -8.26 -11.54
CA GLY A 336 -15.92 -8.71 -11.12
C GLY A 336 -15.88 -10.01 -10.31
N LEU A 337 -14.71 -10.37 -9.77
CA LEU A 337 -14.49 -11.60 -9.02
C LEU A 337 -14.44 -11.27 -7.53
N ALA A 338 -15.55 -11.48 -6.82
CA ALA A 338 -15.68 -11.16 -5.40
C ALA A 338 -14.74 -11.98 -4.48
N ASP A 339 -14.28 -13.14 -4.94
CA ASP A 339 -13.52 -14.09 -4.12
C ASP A 339 -12.03 -13.77 -4.00
N PHE A 340 -11.49 -12.87 -4.84
CA PHE A 340 -10.05 -12.58 -4.84
C PHE A 340 -9.69 -11.44 -3.89
N SER A 341 -8.77 -11.72 -2.98
CA SER A 341 -8.22 -10.71 -2.08
C SER A 341 -7.46 -9.61 -2.84
N PRO A 342 -7.42 -8.37 -2.33
CA PRO A 342 -6.60 -7.30 -2.90
C PRO A 342 -5.12 -7.69 -3.01
N LEU A 343 -4.62 -8.50 -2.07
CA LEU A 343 -3.25 -9.00 -2.05
C LEU A 343 -2.92 -9.84 -3.30
N THR A 344 -3.86 -10.68 -3.73
CA THR A 344 -3.68 -11.49 -4.95
C THR A 344 -3.59 -10.63 -6.20
N TRP A 345 -4.33 -9.52 -6.27
CA TRP A 345 -4.23 -8.58 -7.38
C TRP A 345 -2.92 -7.78 -7.34
N LEU A 346 -2.44 -7.45 -6.15
CA LEU A 346 -1.14 -6.82 -5.95
C LEU A 346 0.03 -7.73 -6.38
N GLU A 347 -0.08 -9.02 -6.10
CA GLU A 347 0.87 -10.02 -6.60
C GLU A 347 0.83 -10.08 -8.13
N ARG A 348 -0.37 -10.11 -8.71
CA ARG A 348 -0.56 -10.16 -10.17
C ARG A 348 0.01 -8.94 -10.88
N THR A 349 -0.08 -7.73 -10.33
CA THR A 349 0.52 -6.54 -10.97
C THR A 349 2.04 -6.64 -11.07
N LEU A 350 2.72 -7.29 -10.12
CA LEU A 350 4.15 -7.61 -10.24
C LEU A 350 4.42 -8.65 -11.33
N LEU A 351 3.62 -9.72 -11.38
CA LEU A 351 3.75 -10.77 -12.41
C LEU A 351 3.49 -10.23 -13.82
N TRP A 352 2.61 -9.26 -13.95
CA TRP A 352 2.31 -8.54 -15.20
C TRP A 352 3.35 -7.46 -15.53
N ARG A 353 4.27 -7.16 -14.61
CA ARG A 353 5.21 -6.02 -14.68
C ARG A 353 4.53 -4.69 -14.95
N HIS A 354 3.39 -4.43 -14.33
CA HIS A 354 2.63 -3.21 -14.60
C HIS A 354 1.89 -2.68 -13.37
N TYR A 355 2.19 -1.45 -12.95
CA TYR A 355 1.59 -0.79 -11.79
C TYR A 355 0.08 -0.55 -11.95
N ALA A 356 -0.38 -0.19 -13.15
CA ALA A 356 -1.78 0.17 -13.43
C ALA A 356 -2.29 -0.38 -14.78
N PRO A 357 -2.46 -1.72 -14.92
CA PRO A 357 -2.72 -2.38 -16.20
C PRO A 357 -4.04 -1.96 -16.87
N THR A 358 -5.02 -1.54 -16.08
CA THR A 358 -6.35 -1.11 -16.53
C THR A 358 -6.40 0.36 -16.96
N ALA A 359 -5.33 1.13 -16.72
CA ALA A 359 -5.20 2.47 -17.26
C ALA A 359 -4.78 2.40 -18.74
N PRO A 360 -5.23 3.32 -19.61
CA PRO A 360 -6.20 4.40 -19.37
C PRO A 360 -7.69 3.98 -19.49
N ASP A 361 -8.01 2.73 -19.83
CA ASP A 361 -9.35 2.31 -20.28
C ASP A 361 -10.45 2.43 -19.21
N THR A 362 -10.15 2.07 -17.97
CA THR A 362 -11.09 2.18 -16.83
C THR A 362 -10.54 3.04 -15.70
N LEU A 363 -9.21 3.08 -15.55
CA LEU A 363 -8.53 3.97 -14.63
C LEU A 363 -7.95 5.17 -15.39
N PRO A 364 -8.40 6.42 -15.12
CA PRO A 364 -7.91 7.60 -15.83
C PRO A 364 -6.40 7.77 -15.67
N ALA A 365 -5.69 7.89 -16.79
CA ALA A 365 -4.26 8.15 -16.81
C ALA A 365 -3.89 9.19 -17.87
N TYR A 366 -2.77 9.85 -17.66
CA TYR A 366 -2.19 10.77 -18.62
C TYR A 366 -1.73 10.00 -19.88
N PRO A 367 -2.02 10.51 -21.10
CA PRO A 367 -1.60 9.86 -22.34
C PRO A 367 -0.08 10.01 -22.52
N PHE A 368 0.67 8.93 -22.26
CA PHE A 368 2.09 8.89 -22.54
C PHE A 368 2.34 8.43 -24.00
N PRO A 369 3.07 9.21 -24.82
CA PRO A 369 3.25 8.89 -26.23
C PRO A 369 4.26 7.78 -26.46
N GLU A 370 5.39 7.83 -25.75
CA GLU A 370 6.60 7.09 -26.11
C GLU A 370 6.90 5.96 -25.12
N ILE A 371 6.76 6.24 -23.82
CA ILE A 371 7.12 5.34 -22.73
C ILE A 371 6.01 5.36 -21.71
N ASP A 372 5.45 4.20 -21.39
CA ASP A 372 4.53 4.07 -20.27
C ASP A 372 5.30 3.93 -18.94
N PRO A 373 5.22 4.91 -18.01
CA PRO A 373 5.91 4.84 -16.73
C PRO A 373 5.34 3.77 -15.79
N PHE A 374 4.15 3.24 -16.07
CA PHE A 374 3.56 2.18 -15.25
C PHE A 374 4.17 0.80 -15.49
N ILE A 375 5.03 0.64 -16.48
CA ILE A 375 5.79 -0.60 -16.65
C ILE A 375 6.82 -0.71 -15.53
N ILE A 376 6.86 -1.86 -14.85
CA ILE A 376 7.78 -2.12 -13.74
C ILE A 376 9.15 -2.50 -14.32
N THR A 377 10.14 -1.62 -14.12
CA THR A 377 11.53 -1.80 -14.58
C THR A 377 12.47 -2.16 -13.44
N GLU A 378 12.14 -1.76 -12.21
CA GLU A 378 12.87 -2.09 -10.99
C GLU A 378 12.02 -3.05 -10.16
N CYS A 379 12.60 -4.16 -9.70
CA CYS A 379 11.90 -5.07 -8.81
C CYS A 379 11.97 -4.56 -7.36
N PRO A 380 10.83 -4.18 -6.74
CA PRO A 380 10.82 -3.67 -5.37
C PRO A 380 11.13 -4.78 -4.36
N ASP A 381 11.71 -4.40 -3.22
CA ASP A 381 11.78 -5.24 -2.03
C ASP A 381 10.46 -5.20 -1.24
N ILE A 382 9.83 -4.04 -1.20
CA ILE A 382 8.55 -3.80 -0.53
C ILE A 382 7.59 -3.18 -1.56
N TYR A 383 6.45 -3.83 -1.76
CA TYR A 383 5.41 -3.39 -2.68
C TYR A 383 4.07 -3.29 -1.96
N PHE A 384 3.46 -2.10 -1.95
CA PHE A 384 2.23 -1.87 -1.19
C PHE A 384 1.08 -1.28 -2.01
N ALA A 385 -0.14 -1.59 -1.57
CA ALA A 385 -1.36 -0.93 -2.00
C ALA A 385 -2.08 -0.35 -0.79
N ALA A 386 -2.33 0.94 -0.82
CA ALA A 386 -2.93 1.67 0.28
C ALA A 386 -4.46 1.75 0.20
N ASN A 387 -5.09 2.28 1.24
CA ASN A 387 -6.54 2.50 1.31
C ASN A 387 -7.38 1.23 1.10
N MET A 388 -6.85 0.07 1.51
CA MET A 388 -7.58 -1.21 1.51
C MET A 388 -8.53 -1.29 2.71
N ASP A 389 -9.52 -2.17 2.67
CA ASP A 389 -10.50 -2.27 3.76
C ASP A 389 -9.92 -2.98 5.00
N LYS A 390 -8.91 -3.84 4.81
CA LYS A 390 -8.21 -4.55 5.88
C LYS A 390 -6.72 -4.66 5.59
N TYR A 391 -5.95 -4.85 6.66
CA TYR A 391 -4.55 -5.22 6.57
C TYR A 391 -4.41 -6.65 6.02
N ASP A 392 -3.51 -6.82 5.06
CA ASP A 392 -3.13 -8.12 4.52
C ASP A 392 -1.67 -8.08 4.04
N THR A 393 -0.96 -9.21 4.08
CA THR A 393 0.45 -9.26 3.66
C THR A 393 0.83 -10.63 3.13
N GLY A 394 1.76 -10.64 2.18
CA GLY A 394 2.30 -11.86 1.60
C GLY A 394 3.77 -11.69 1.21
N LEU A 395 4.45 -12.82 1.04
CA LEU A 395 5.80 -12.87 0.47
C LEU A 395 5.70 -13.53 -0.90
N LEU A 396 6.11 -12.80 -1.94
CA LEU A 396 6.24 -13.33 -3.29
C LEU A 396 7.69 -13.73 -3.52
N THR A 397 7.93 -14.97 -3.95
CA THR A 397 9.23 -15.41 -4.44
C THR A 397 9.21 -15.37 -5.96
N ALA A 398 9.98 -14.48 -6.55
CA ALA A 398 10.15 -14.37 -7.99
C ALA A 398 10.96 -15.56 -8.55
N ASP A 399 10.94 -15.73 -9.87
CA ASP A 399 11.59 -16.85 -10.56
C ASP A 399 13.12 -16.90 -10.35
N ASP A 400 13.75 -15.76 -10.06
CA ASP A 400 15.18 -15.63 -9.76
C ASP A 400 15.51 -15.87 -8.26
N GLY A 401 14.52 -16.27 -7.46
CA GLY A 401 14.65 -16.45 -6.02
C GLY A 401 14.56 -15.15 -5.21
N GLN A 402 14.32 -13.99 -5.85
CA GLN A 402 14.10 -12.74 -5.14
C GLN A 402 12.81 -12.80 -4.33
N VAL A 403 12.88 -12.34 -3.08
CA VAL A 403 11.70 -12.20 -2.21
C VAL A 403 11.22 -10.76 -2.20
N VAL A 404 9.92 -10.57 -2.43
CA VAL A 404 9.23 -9.27 -2.39
C VAL A 404 8.13 -9.33 -1.33
N ARG A 405 8.12 -8.34 -0.43
CA ARG A 405 7.07 -8.17 0.56
C ARG A 405 5.89 -7.40 -0.02
N LEU A 406 4.72 -8.03 -0.03
CA LEU A 406 3.45 -7.44 -0.45
C LEU A 406 2.66 -6.96 0.77
N ILE A 407 2.10 -5.75 0.71
CA ILE A 407 1.37 -5.15 1.83
C ILE A 407 0.10 -4.45 1.34
N CYS A 408 -1.05 -4.88 1.85
CA CYS A 408 -2.31 -4.14 1.78
C CYS A 408 -2.43 -3.29 3.04
N VAL A 409 -2.29 -1.97 2.89
CA VAL A 409 -2.38 -1.03 4.01
C VAL A 409 -3.84 -0.62 4.19
N PRO A 410 -4.41 -0.80 5.38
CA PRO A 410 -5.81 -0.48 5.60
C PRO A 410 -6.04 1.04 5.67
N LYS A 411 -7.29 1.45 5.48
CA LYS A 411 -7.73 2.83 5.78
C LYS A 411 -7.66 3.08 7.28
N PHE A 412 -6.90 4.08 7.68
CA PHE A 412 -6.75 4.45 9.09
C PHE A 412 -8.05 5.01 9.67
N SER A 413 -8.84 5.75 8.88
CA SER A 413 -10.14 6.29 9.30
C SER A 413 -11.13 5.21 9.76
N GLU A 414 -11.09 4.03 9.16
CA GLU A 414 -11.99 2.91 9.47
C GLU A 414 -11.38 1.96 10.51
N THR A 415 -10.10 1.61 10.34
CA THR A 415 -9.44 0.54 11.12
C THR A 415 -8.52 1.04 12.23
N GLN A 416 -8.21 2.34 12.26
CA GLN A 416 -7.26 2.97 13.17
C GLN A 416 -5.91 2.24 13.22
N THR A 417 -5.51 1.64 12.09
CA THR A 417 -4.35 0.75 12.02
C THR A 417 -3.31 1.25 11.03
N GLY A 418 -2.05 1.33 11.47
CA GLY A 418 -0.87 1.53 10.63
C GLY A 418 -0.07 0.24 10.48
N VAL A 419 0.85 0.17 9.52
CA VAL A 419 1.68 -1.02 9.27
C VAL A 419 3.15 -0.68 9.45
N LEU A 420 3.80 -1.27 10.44
CA LEU A 420 5.24 -1.15 10.67
C LEU A 420 5.97 -2.24 9.90
N VAL A 421 6.99 -1.87 9.13
CA VAL A 421 7.75 -2.78 8.26
C VAL A 421 9.21 -2.74 8.63
N ASP A 422 9.80 -3.88 8.97
CA ASP A 422 11.23 -4.00 9.25
C ASP A 422 12.03 -4.12 7.94
N LEU A 423 13.03 -3.27 7.74
CA LEU A 423 13.83 -3.27 6.51
C LEU A 423 14.87 -4.41 6.45
N HIS A 424 15.19 -5.01 7.59
CA HIS A 424 16.13 -6.12 7.68
C HIS A 424 15.49 -7.41 7.18
N ASP A 425 14.43 -7.86 7.87
CA ASP A 425 13.79 -9.17 7.63
C ASP A 425 12.45 -9.09 6.86
N LEU A 426 12.03 -7.88 6.49
CA LEU A 426 10.77 -7.60 5.79
C LEU A 426 9.53 -8.02 6.57
N LYS A 427 9.60 -8.27 7.89
CA LYS A 427 8.41 -8.56 8.69
C LYS A 427 7.55 -7.31 8.83
N THR A 428 6.24 -7.54 8.90
CA THR A 428 5.23 -6.50 8.98
C THR A 428 4.37 -6.70 10.23
N VAL A 429 4.17 -5.64 11.00
CA VAL A 429 3.40 -5.64 12.24
C VAL A 429 2.30 -4.57 12.13
N PRO A 430 1.01 -4.94 12.21
CA PRO A 430 -0.06 -3.96 12.30
C PRO A 430 -0.08 -3.31 13.68
N LEU A 431 -0.14 -1.98 13.73
CA LEU A 431 -0.26 -1.17 14.94
C LEU A 431 -1.65 -0.53 14.97
N SER A 432 -2.50 -0.93 15.92
CA SER A 432 -3.86 -0.42 16.08
C SER A 432 -3.95 0.59 17.23
N PHE A 433 -4.54 1.75 16.98
CA PHE A 433 -4.65 2.88 17.91
C PHE A 433 -6.10 3.05 18.40
N THR A 434 -6.64 1.99 19.01
CA THR A 434 -8.02 1.95 19.52
C THR A 434 -8.05 2.19 21.03
N VAL A 435 -9.10 2.85 21.52
CA VAL A 435 -9.40 2.87 22.96
C VAL A 435 -10.25 1.63 23.25
N ALA A 436 -9.78 0.79 24.17
CA ALA A 436 -10.45 -0.43 24.59
C ALA A 436 -11.71 -0.17 25.43
#